data_AF-A0A969GI60-F1
#
_entry.id   AF-A0A969GI60-F1
#
_cell.length_a   1.000
_cell.length_b   1.000
_cell.length_c   1.000
_cell.angle_alpha   90.00
_cell.angle_beta   90.00
_cell.angle_gamma   90.00
#
_symmetry.space_group_name_H-M   'P 1'
#
loop_
_entity.id
_entity.type
_entity.pdbx_description
1 polymer ?
#
loop_
_entity_poly.entity_id
_entity_poly.type
_entity_poly.pdbx_seq_one_letter_code
_entity_poly.pdbx_strand_id
1 'polypeptide(L)'
;MLYSWMLLLAGFALLLGVANVLAVHIRRVVRGVREWTHSLALVVSMLVVFCIGLFSADGVDGLLGEWVFDSVIAPGQAMLFGLLVFFMAAAGYQFLRFNRSGGGWMLAGALLMLLAQTPAIGALLSPFLPDLATWFLKLPVTAATRGALLGGSLALVVVSIQLLARRGEK
;
A
#
# COMPACT_ATOMS: atom_id res chain seq x y z
N MET A 1 -25.72 5.10 -2.97
CA MET A 1 -25.58 6.25 -2.05
C MET A 1 -24.23 6.31 -1.36
N LEU A 2 -23.74 5.25 -0.69
CA LEU A 2 -22.40 5.24 -0.08
C LEU A 2 -21.24 5.40 -1.08
N TYR A 3 -21.36 4.78 -2.26
CA TYR A 3 -20.34 4.88 -3.32
C TYR A 3 -20.06 6.32 -3.75
N SER A 4 -21.10 7.13 -3.92
CA SER A 4 -20.99 8.55 -4.31
C SER A 4 -20.28 9.38 -3.24
N TRP A 5 -20.57 9.14 -1.95
CA TRP A 5 -19.86 9.78 -0.84
C TRP A 5 -18.39 9.37 -0.78
N MET A 6 -18.10 8.07 -1.00
CA MET A 6 -16.73 7.57 -1.08
C MET A 6 -15.93 8.24 -2.21
N LEU A 7 -16.55 8.40 -3.38
CA LEU A 7 -15.91 9.03 -4.54
C LEU A 7 -15.58 10.51 -4.26
N LEU A 8 -16.51 11.24 -3.65
CA LEU A 8 -16.29 12.63 -3.25
C LEU A 8 -15.17 12.75 -2.22
N LEU A 9 -15.23 11.96 -1.14
CA LEU A 9 -14.21 11.95 -0.10
C LEU A 9 -12.83 11.56 -0.65
N ALA A 10 -12.76 10.57 -1.54
CA ALA A 10 -11.52 10.16 -2.20
C ALA A 10 -10.94 11.28 -3.06
N GLY A 11 -11.78 12.02 -3.80
CA GLY A 11 -11.34 13.18 -4.57
C GLY A 11 -10.74 14.28 -3.68
N PHE A 12 -11.42 14.65 -2.59
CA PHE A 12 -10.89 15.63 -1.64
C PHE A 12 -9.61 15.14 -0.96
N ALA A 13 -9.55 13.87 -0.56
CA ALA A 13 -8.37 13.28 0.07
C ALA A 13 -7.17 13.29 -0.88
N LEU A 14 -7.38 12.98 -2.16
CA LEU A 14 -6.35 13.04 -3.20
C LEU A 14 -5.81 14.46 -3.34
N LEU A 15 -6.70 15.46 -3.51
CA LEU A 15 -6.31 16.87 -3.60
C LEU A 15 -5.50 17.32 -2.39
N LEU A 16 -5.97 16.98 -1.19
CA LEU A 16 -5.29 17.33 0.07
C LEU A 16 -3.93 16.63 0.20
N GLY A 17 -3.83 15.38 -0.25
CA GLY A 17 -2.59 14.61 -0.31
C GLY A 17 -1.55 15.27 -1.23
N VAL A 18 -1.94 15.62 -2.46
CA VAL A 18 -1.07 16.32 -3.42
C VAL A 18 -0.64 17.68 -2.87
N ALA A 19 -1.59 18.45 -2.34
CA ALA A 19 -1.30 19.76 -1.75
C ALA A 19 -0.32 19.64 -0.56
N ASN A 20 -0.47 18.62 0.29
CA ASN A 20 0.44 18.38 1.41
C ASN A 20 1.86 18.02 0.94
N VAL A 21 1.99 17.13 -0.04
CA VAL A 21 3.30 16.75 -0.62
C VAL A 21 3.98 17.98 -1.22
N LEU A 22 3.27 18.75 -2.05
CA LEU A 22 3.79 20.01 -2.61
C LEU A 22 4.23 20.97 -1.51
N ALA A 23 3.37 21.23 -0.53
CA ALA A 23 3.66 22.20 0.53
C ALA A 23 4.88 21.79 1.36
N VAL A 24 5.05 20.49 1.66
CA VAL A 24 6.21 19.99 2.41
C VAL A 24 7.50 20.11 1.60
N HIS A 25 7.48 19.66 0.34
CA HIS A 25 8.70 19.63 -0.48
C HIS A 25 9.09 21.01 -1.02
N ILE A 26 8.14 21.87 -1.39
CA ILE A 26 8.43 23.26 -1.77
C ILE A 26 9.05 24.02 -0.60
N ARG A 27 8.52 23.88 0.62
CA ARG A 27 9.13 24.50 1.81
C ARG A 27 10.56 24.01 2.06
N ARG A 28 10.86 22.72 1.79
CA ARG A 28 12.23 22.19 1.90
C ARG A 28 13.16 22.79 0.85
N VAL A 29 12.68 22.92 -0.39
CA VAL A 29 13.44 23.53 -1.50
C VAL A 29 13.75 25.00 -1.21
N VAL A 30 12.74 25.79 -0.83
CA VAL A 30 12.90 27.23 -0.51
C VAL A 30 13.83 27.45 0.69
N ARG A 31 13.78 26.57 1.70
CA ARG A 31 14.63 26.68 2.90
C ARG A 31 16.04 26.10 2.70
N GLY A 32 16.35 25.50 1.55
CA GLY A 32 17.67 24.94 1.26
C GLY A 32 18.13 23.88 2.26
N VAL A 33 17.23 23.06 2.80
CA VAL A 33 17.60 22.02 3.79
C VAL A 33 18.42 20.90 3.14
N ARG A 34 19.13 20.11 3.96
CA ARG A 34 19.86 18.92 3.48
C ARG A 34 18.91 18.00 2.69
N GLU A 35 19.35 17.54 1.51
CA GLU A 35 18.56 16.78 0.52
C GLU A 35 17.46 17.57 -0.24
N TRP A 36 17.59 18.89 -0.39
CA TRP A 36 16.65 19.70 -1.17
C TRP A 36 16.59 19.28 -2.65
N THR A 37 17.68 18.74 -3.22
CA THR A 37 17.75 18.28 -4.61
C THR A 37 16.78 17.12 -4.87
N HIS A 38 16.70 16.15 -3.96
CA HIS A 38 15.71 15.05 -4.02
C HIS A 38 14.27 15.57 -3.91
N SER A 39 14.05 16.59 -3.08
CA SER A 39 12.74 17.23 -2.97
C SER A 39 12.37 18.01 -4.24
N LEU A 40 13.34 18.67 -4.89
CA LEU A 40 13.14 19.32 -6.17
C LEU A 40 12.82 18.30 -7.26
N ALA A 41 13.59 17.21 -7.35
CA ALA A 41 13.39 16.15 -8.32
C ALA A 41 11.96 15.57 -8.23
N LEU A 42 11.45 15.38 -7.00
CA LEU A 42 10.08 14.92 -6.76
C LEU A 42 9.02 15.93 -7.22
N VAL A 43 9.19 17.22 -6.91
CA VAL A 43 8.22 18.26 -7.32
C VAL A 43 8.20 18.40 -8.85
N VAL A 44 9.38 18.40 -9.49
CA VAL A 44 9.50 18.49 -10.94
C VAL A 44 8.90 17.26 -11.61
N SER A 45 9.22 16.04 -11.16
CA SER A 45 8.66 14.83 -11.76
C SER A 45 7.14 14.76 -11.61
N MET A 46 6.59 15.17 -10.46
CA MET A 46 5.15 15.25 -10.26
C MET A 46 4.47 16.24 -11.22
N LEU A 47 5.06 17.42 -11.42
CA LEU A 47 4.53 18.40 -12.39
C LEU A 47 4.61 17.89 -13.82
N VAL A 48 5.72 17.22 -14.19
CA VAL A 48 5.89 16.64 -15.52
C VAL A 48 4.80 15.60 -15.79
N VAL A 49 4.59 14.64 -14.88
CA VAL A 49 3.56 13.60 -15.05
C VAL A 49 2.16 14.20 -15.06
N PHE A 50 1.89 15.21 -14.22
CA PHE A 50 0.63 15.92 -14.21
C PHE A 50 0.35 16.64 -15.54
N CYS A 51 1.35 17.35 -16.09
CA CYS A 51 1.25 18.00 -17.38
C CYS A 51 1.06 16.97 -18.51
N ILE A 52 1.79 15.86 -18.50
CA ILE A 52 1.60 14.77 -19.48
C ILE A 52 0.16 14.28 -19.46
N GLY A 53 -0.40 14.01 -18.28
CA GLY A 53 -1.78 13.53 -18.14
C GLY A 53 -2.83 14.56 -18.58
N LEU A 54 -2.58 15.85 -18.38
CA LEU A 54 -3.52 16.92 -18.78
C LEU A 54 -3.48 17.26 -20.27
N PHE A 55 -2.29 17.21 -20.90
CA PHE A 55 -2.11 17.69 -22.27
C PHE A 55 -2.04 16.57 -23.32
N SER A 56 -1.90 15.31 -22.92
CA SER A 56 -1.94 14.19 -23.87
C SER A 56 -3.36 13.94 -24.37
N ALA A 57 -3.53 13.76 -25.68
CA ALA A 57 -4.83 13.49 -26.31
C ALA A 57 -5.49 12.21 -25.76
N ASP A 58 -4.69 11.19 -25.49
CA ASP A 58 -5.12 9.92 -24.90
C ASP A 58 -5.02 9.92 -23.35
N GLY A 59 -4.71 11.07 -22.75
CA GLY A 59 -4.54 11.21 -21.30
C GLY A 59 -3.42 10.34 -20.73
N VAL A 60 -3.69 9.71 -19.59
CA VAL A 60 -2.74 8.84 -18.88
C VAL A 60 -2.51 7.50 -19.61
N ASP A 61 -3.45 7.11 -20.48
CA ASP A 61 -3.36 5.88 -21.28
C ASP A 61 -2.56 6.07 -22.58
N GLY A 62 -2.03 7.28 -22.82
CA GLY A 62 -1.14 7.55 -23.93
C GLY A 62 0.27 6.99 -23.74
N LEU A 63 1.04 6.91 -24.83
CA LEU A 63 2.41 6.37 -24.86
C LEU A 63 3.32 6.92 -23.74
N LEU A 64 3.21 8.21 -23.44
CA LEU A 64 4.02 8.84 -22.39
C LEU A 64 3.57 8.45 -20.98
N GLY A 65 2.27 8.24 -20.76
CA GLY A 65 1.74 7.79 -19.46
C GLY A 65 2.09 6.32 -19.19
N GLU A 66 1.96 5.46 -20.20
CA GLU A 66 2.37 4.06 -20.12
C GLU A 66 3.88 3.93 -19.85
N TRP A 67 4.72 4.70 -20.55
CA TRP A 67 6.16 4.71 -20.30
C TRP A 67 6.51 5.13 -18.86
N VAL A 68 5.86 6.16 -18.33
CA VAL A 68 6.04 6.58 -16.92
C VAL A 68 5.63 5.45 -15.97
N PHE A 69 4.52 4.78 -16.26
CA PHE A 69 4.05 3.68 -15.45
C PHE A 69 5.06 2.54 -15.42
N ASP A 70 5.48 2.05 -16.58
CA ASP A 70 6.37 0.89 -16.70
C ASP A 70 7.79 1.17 -16.23
N SER A 71 8.30 2.40 -16.47
CA SER A 71 9.70 2.73 -16.18
C SER A 71 9.92 3.30 -14.78
N VAL A 72 8.88 3.87 -14.15
CA VAL A 72 9.03 4.58 -12.86
C VAL A 72 8.12 3.97 -11.79
N ILE A 73 6.82 3.87 -12.07
CA ILE A 73 5.83 3.46 -11.06
C ILE A 73 5.95 1.95 -10.76
N ALA A 74 5.93 1.11 -11.79
CA ALA A 74 6.01 -0.34 -11.67
C ALA A 74 7.28 -0.80 -10.92
N PRO A 75 8.51 -0.37 -11.28
CA PRO A 75 9.70 -0.79 -10.54
C PRO A 75 9.73 -0.21 -9.12
N GLY A 76 9.24 1.01 -8.90
CA GLY A 76 9.14 1.60 -7.55
C GLY A 76 8.22 0.78 -6.64
N GLN A 77 7.06 0.37 -7.15
CA GLN A 77 6.14 -0.53 -6.44
C GLN A 77 6.76 -1.90 -6.19
N ALA A 78 7.47 -2.46 -7.18
CA ALA A 78 8.17 -3.74 -7.02
C ALA A 78 9.25 -3.68 -5.92
N MET A 79 10.00 -2.58 -5.80
CA MET A 79 10.96 -2.38 -4.71
C MET A 79 10.27 -2.35 -3.34
N LEU A 80 9.15 -1.62 -3.22
CA LEU A 80 8.38 -1.56 -1.98
C LEU A 80 7.80 -2.92 -1.58
N PHE A 81 7.23 -3.66 -2.54
CA PHE A 81 6.75 -5.02 -2.30
C PHE A 81 7.88 -6.00 -1.97
N GLY A 82 9.04 -5.86 -2.62
CA GLY A 82 10.23 -6.62 -2.29
C GLY A 82 10.63 -6.42 -0.81
N LEU A 83 10.74 -5.17 -0.36
CA LEU A 83 11.02 -4.87 1.05
C LEU A 83 9.94 -5.45 1.98
N LEU A 84 8.67 -5.34 1.61
CA LEU A 84 7.56 -5.86 2.42
C LEU A 84 7.67 -7.37 2.62
N VAL A 85 8.04 -8.13 1.59
CA VAL A 85 8.25 -9.58 1.69
C VAL A 85 9.39 -9.89 2.67
N PHE A 86 10.51 -9.17 2.59
CA PHE A 86 11.62 -9.36 3.54
C PHE A 86 11.21 -9.04 4.98
N PHE A 87 10.47 -7.95 5.20
CA PHE A 87 9.95 -7.61 6.53
C PHE A 87 8.95 -8.65 7.05
N MET A 88 8.06 -9.14 6.19
CA MET A 88 7.08 -10.15 6.57
C MET A 88 7.76 -11.49 6.88
N ALA A 89 8.80 -11.87 6.14
CA ALA A 89 9.62 -13.04 6.43
C ALA A 89 10.35 -12.88 7.78
N ALA A 90 10.95 -11.72 8.04
CA ALA A 90 11.62 -11.44 9.32
C ALA A 90 10.65 -11.47 10.51
N ALA A 91 9.47 -10.85 10.37
CA ALA A 91 8.42 -10.88 11.37
C ALA A 91 7.86 -12.29 11.59
N GLY A 92 7.69 -13.06 10.50
CA GLY A 92 7.31 -14.46 10.56
C GLY A 92 8.33 -15.30 11.31
N TYR A 93 9.62 -15.17 10.99
CA TYR A 93 10.71 -15.83 11.71
C TYR A 93 10.71 -15.47 13.20
N GLN A 94 10.53 -14.19 13.51
CA GLN A 94 10.43 -13.70 14.88
C GLN A 94 9.25 -14.37 15.62
N PHE A 95 8.07 -14.42 15.00
CA PHE A 95 6.88 -15.05 15.57
C PHE A 95 7.07 -16.56 15.82
N LEU A 96 7.66 -17.27 14.86
CA LEU A 96 7.98 -18.70 14.97
C LEU A 96 8.99 -18.99 16.09
N ARG A 97 9.98 -18.10 16.26
CA ARG A 97 11.02 -18.23 17.29
C ARG A 97 10.49 -17.98 18.71
N PHE A 98 9.62 -16.98 18.90
CA PHE A 98 9.09 -16.63 20.22
C PHE A 98 8.04 -17.62 20.72
N ASN A 99 7.32 -18.31 19.83
CA ASN A 99 6.26 -19.23 20.20
C ASN A 99 6.60 -20.69 19.82
N ARG A 100 7.36 -21.38 20.69
CA ARG A 100 7.93 -22.72 20.40
C ARG A 100 6.90 -23.82 20.10
N SER A 101 5.65 -23.70 20.55
CA SER A 101 4.60 -24.71 20.29
C SER A 101 3.58 -24.31 19.21
N GLY A 102 3.22 -23.02 19.12
CA GLY A 102 2.21 -22.56 18.15
C GLY A 102 2.77 -22.14 16.79
N GLY A 103 4.06 -21.81 16.70
CA GLY A 103 4.68 -21.41 15.43
C GLY A 103 4.61 -22.50 14.35
N GLY A 104 4.82 -23.76 14.74
CA GLY A 104 4.75 -24.90 13.81
C GLY A 104 3.41 -25.02 13.09
N TRP A 105 2.29 -24.77 13.80
CA TRP A 105 0.94 -24.79 13.21
C TRP A 105 0.72 -23.66 12.21
N MET A 106 1.28 -22.47 12.47
CA MET A 106 1.20 -21.37 11.52
C MET A 106 2.04 -21.60 10.27
N LEU A 107 3.24 -22.20 10.41
CA LEU A 107 4.04 -22.58 9.26
C LEU A 107 3.36 -23.67 8.42
N ALA A 108 2.81 -24.69 9.07
CA ALA A 108 2.04 -25.74 8.40
C ALA A 108 0.81 -25.17 7.68
N GLY A 109 0.06 -24.28 8.33
CA GLY A 109 -1.09 -23.60 7.73
C GLY A 109 -0.68 -22.75 6.52
N ALA A 110 0.40 -21.97 6.63
CA ALA A 110 0.90 -21.15 5.52
C ALA A 110 1.35 -22.00 4.33
N LEU A 111 2.07 -23.10 4.58
CA LEU A 111 2.50 -24.02 3.54
C LEU A 111 1.33 -24.72 2.87
N LEU A 112 0.35 -25.20 3.65
CA LEU A 112 -0.89 -25.78 3.12
C LEU A 112 -1.64 -24.78 2.25
N MET A 113 -1.70 -23.52 2.66
CA MET A 113 -2.40 -22.48 1.91
C MET A 113 -1.69 -22.11 0.61
N LEU A 114 -0.35 -22.12 0.60
CA LEU A 114 0.46 -21.95 -0.61
C LEU A 114 0.20 -23.10 -1.59
N LEU A 115 0.20 -24.35 -1.09
CA LEU A 115 -0.09 -25.52 -1.92
C LEU A 115 -1.52 -25.48 -2.48
N ALA A 116 -2.50 -25.12 -1.66
CA ALA A 116 -3.90 -25.06 -2.07
C ALA A 116 -4.18 -23.96 -3.12
N GLN A 117 -3.42 -22.86 -3.12
CA GLN A 117 -3.53 -21.80 -4.13
C GLN A 117 -2.75 -22.08 -5.42
N THR A 118 -1.84 -23.06 -5.43
CA THR A 118 -0.99 -23.32 -6.60
C THR A 118 -1.78 -24.16 -7.63
N PRO A 119 -2.17 -23.60 -8.80
CA PRO A 119 -3.12 -24.27 -9.71
C PRO A 119 -2.60 -25.61 -10.24
N ALA A 120 -1.28 -25.74 -10.40
CA ALA A 120 -0.61 -26.95 -10.87
C ALA A 120 -0.70 -28.13 -9.89
N ILE A 121 -0.80 -27.85 -8.59
CA ILE A 121 -0.83 -28.87 -7.52
C ILE A 121 -2.28 -29.14 -7.10
N GLY A 122 -3.13 -28.10 -7.11
CA GLY A 122 -4.55 -28.21 -6.78
C GLY A 122 -5.38 -29.08 -7.73
N ALA A 123 -4.95 -29.26 -8.99
CA ALA A 123 -5.61 -30.15 -9.95
C ALA A 123 -5.27 -31.64 -9.74
N LEU A 124 -4.13 -31.94 -9.10
CA LEU A 124 -3.66 -33.31 -8.80
C LEU A 124 -4.12 -33.80 -7.42
N LEU A 125 -4.43 -32.89 -6.50
CA LEU A 125 -4.99 -33.20 -5.19
C LEU A 125 -6.52 -33.06 -5.19
N SER A 126 -7.19 -33.81 -4.32
CA SER A 126 -8.65 -33.84 -4.13
C SER A 126 -9.31 -32.45 -4.18
N PRO A 127 -10.51 -32.31 -4.80
CA PRO A 127 -11.23 -31.04 -4.95
C PRO A 127 -11.62 -30.36 -3.62
N PHE A 128 -11.48 -31.06 -2.49
CA PHE A 128 -11.74 -30.51 -1.16
C PHE A 128 -10.75 -29.44 -0.70
N LEU A 129 -9.48 -29.53 -1.11
CA LEU A 129 -8.42 -28.63 -0.64
C LEU A 129 -8.57 -27.18 -1.17
N PRO A 130 -8.88 -26.97 -2.46
CA PRO A 130 -9.17 -25.64 -3.01
C PRO A 130 -10.43 -24.99 -2.38
N ASP A 131 -11.48 -25.77 -2.12
CA ASP A 131 -12.72 -25.25 -1.53
C ASP A 131 -12.49 -24.74 -0.10
N LEU A 132 -11.75 -25.49 0.72
CA LEU A 132 -11.34 -25.05 2.05
C LEU A 132 -10.48 -23.78 2.00
N ALA A 133 -9.55 -23.69 1.06
CA ALA A 133 -8.71 -22.51 0.89
C ALA A 133 -9.54 -21.29 0.49
N THR A 134 -10.48 -21.44 -0.45
CA THR A 134 -11.34 -20.31 -0.83
C THR A 134 -12.27 -19.90 0.31
N TRP A 135 -12.81 -20.84 1.11
CA TRP A 135 -13.58 -20.51 2.30
C TRP A 135 -12.76 -19.71 3.32
N PHE A 136 -11.52 -20.15 3.59
CA PHE A 136 -10.61 -19.46 4.51
C PHE A 136 -10.23 -18.06 4.01
N LEU A 137 -9.98 -17.90 2.71
CA LEU A 137 -9.74 -16.58 2.12
C LEU A 137 -10.98 -15.69 2.21
N LYS A 138 -12.15 -16.22 1.85
CA LYS A 138 -13.40 -15.45 1.72
C LYS A 138 -13.98 -15.01 3.06
N LEU A 139 -13.87 -15.82 4.12
CA LEU A 139 -14.46 -15.49 5.42
C LEU A 139 -13.41 -14.93 6.41
N PRO A 140 -12.50 -15.71 7.01
CA PRO A 140 -11.60 -15.20 8.03
C PRO A 140 -10.58 -14.19 7.51
N VAL A 141 -9.97 -14.40 6.33
CA VAL A 141 -8.98 -13.44 5.81
C VAL A 141 -9.61 -12.12 5.39
N THR A 142 -10.79 -12.14 4.74
CA THR A 142 -11.51 -10.88 4.47
C THR A 142 -11.95 -10.16 5.75
N ALA A 143 -12.37 -10.89 6.79
CA ALA A 143 -12.70 -10.29 8.08
C ALA A 143 -11.47 -9.64 8.74
N ALA A 144 -10.32 -10.33 8.74
CA ALA A 144 -9.07 -9.81 9.29
C ALA A 144 -8.57 -8.58 8.53
N THR A 145 -8.58 -8.61 7.19
CA THR A 145 -8.16 -7.47 6.36
C THR A 145 -9.06 -6.26 6.56
N ARG A 146 -10.38 -6.45 6.66
CA ARG A 146 -11.31 -5.37 7.02
C ARG A 146 -11.02 -4.79 8.40
N GLY A 147 -10.78 -5.65 9.40
CA GLY A 147 -10.38 -5.21 10.74
C GLY A 147 -9.11 -4.38 10.74
N ALA A 148 -8.09 -4.81 9.99
CA ALA A 148 -6.83 -4.08 9.84
C ALA A 148 -7.01 -2.72 9.15
N LEU A 149 -7.83 -2.64 8.09
CA LEU A 149 -8.14 -1.39 7.40
C LEU A 149 -8.87 -0.40 8.32
N LEU A 150 -9.87 -0.87 9.06
CA LEU A 150 -10.61 -0.04 10.02
C LEU A 150 -9.71 0.43 11.17
N GLY A 151 -8.92 -0.48 11.74
CA GLY A 151 -7.99 -0.17 12.82
C GLY A 151 -6.89 0.82 12.41
N GLY A 152 -6.29 0.62 11.22
CA GLY A 152 -5.31 1.53 10.67
C GLY A 152 -5.88 2.92 10.38
N SER A 153 -7.12 2.98 9.87
CA SER A 153 -7.82 4.24 9.64
C SER A 153 -8.07 4.99 10.95
N LEU A 154 -8.55 4.30 11.99
CA LEU A 154 -8.75 4.88 13.32
C LEU A 154 -7.43 5.38 13.93
N ALA A 155 -6.35 4.62 13.80
CA ALA A 155 -5.03 5.02 14.27
C ALA A 155 -4.56 6.33 13.62
N LEU A 156 -4.79 6.50 12.30
CA LEU A 156 -4.46 7.74 11.60
C LEU A 156 -5.29 8.94 12.10
N VAL A 157 -6.58 8.75 12.39
CA VAL A 157 -7.44 9.81 12.97
C VAL A 157 -6.92 10.22 14.35
N VAL A 158 -6.58 9.24 15.19
CA VAL A 158 -6.03 9.51 16.54
C VAL A 158 -4.71 10.28 16.44
N VAL A 159 -3.78 9.85 15.57
CA VAL A 159 -2.51 10.57 15.36
C VAL A 159 -2.75 11.99 14.86
N SER A 160 -3.73 12.19 13.97
CA SER A 160 -4.09 13.52 13.46
C SER A 160 -4.60 14.44 14.57
N ILE A 161 -5.48 13.95 15.44
CA ILE A 161 -5.99 14.70 16.59
C ILE A 161 -4.85 15.02 17.56
N GLN A 162 -3.99 14.06 17.88
CA GLN A 162 -2.84 14.27 18.77
C GLN A 162 -1.88 15.33 18.22
N LEU A 163 -1.65 15.36 16.91
CA LEU A 163 -0.81 16.37 16.27
C LEU A 163 -1.40 17.78 16.40
N LEU A 164 -2.73 17.91 16.24
CA LEU A 164 -3.42 19.20 16.38
C LEU A 164 -3.41 19.68 17.83
N ALA A 165 -3.71 18.79 18.79
CA ALA A 165 -3.68 19.12 20.21
C ALA A 165 -2.30 19.61 20.66
N ARG A 166 -1.23 18.92 20.25
CA ARG A 166 0.16 19.30 20.60
C ARG A 166 0.63 20.62 19.98
N ARG A 167 -0.04 21.14 18.95
CA ARG A 167 0.28 22.44 18.34
C ARG A 167 -0.34 23.62 19.07
N GLY A 168 -1.37 23.40 19.90
CA GLY A 168 -2.03 24.46 20.69
C GLY A 168 -1.33 24.80 22.01
N GLU A 169 -0.33 24.01 22.42
CA GLU A 169 0.44 24.21 23.67
C GLU A 169 1.77 24.96 23.45
N LYS A 170 1.98 25.56 22.26
CA LYS A 170 3.12 26.42 21.94
C LYS A 170 2.64 27.79 21.50
#